data_AF-A0A7W5B4S3-F1
#
_entry.id   AF-A0A7W5B4S3-F1
#
_cell.length_a   1.000
_cell.length_b   1.000
_cell.length_c   1.000
_cell.angle_alpha   90.00
_cell.angle_beta   90.00
_cell.angle_gamma   90.00
#
_symmetry.space_group_name_H-M   'P 1'
#
loop_
_entity.id
_entity.type
_entity.pdbx_description
1 polymer ?
#
loop_
_entity_poly.entity_id
_entity_poly.type
_entity_poly.pdbx_seq_one_letter_code
_entity_poly.pdbx_strand_id
1 'polypeptide(L)'
;MKVVAIIGGSQTNTFNKLGERHGFIVEHHDGKTGGGSVESYFTRIINRADVVIILRGAIKHTSMWAVRELAEKKGKKIDYHDGFGATGAFEKALRLIG
;
A
#
# COMPACT_ATOMS: atom_id res chain seq x y z
N MET A 1 14.93 -8.56 -1.98
CA MET A 1 14.39 -7.59 -1.01
C MET A 1 12.88 -7.52 -1.21
N LYS A 2 12.08 -7.57 -0.14
CA LYS A 2 10.61 -7.54 -0.25
C LYS A 2 10.12 -6.12 -0.53
N VAL A 3 9.03 -6.00 -1.28
CA VAL A 3 8.40 -4.72 -1.61
C VAL A 3 7.00 -4.68 -0.99
N VAL A 4 6.74 -3.66 -0.18
CA VAL A 4 5.45 -3.40 0.45
C VAL A 4 4.84 -2.17 -0.22
N ALA A 5 3.68 -2.34 -0.84
CA ALA A 5 2.86 -1.21 -1.26
C ALA A 5 2.05 -0.71 -0.07
N ILE A 6 2.11 0.59 0.20
CA ILE A 6 1.26 1.26 1.19
C ILE A 6 0.39 2.28 0.45
N ILE A 7 -0.92 2.08 0.48
CA ILE A 7 -1.86 2.95 -0.22
C ILE A 7 -2.74 3.72 0.77
N GLY A 8 -2.73 5.05 0.63
CA GLY A 8 -3.36 6.00 1.53
C GLY A 8 -2.35 6.71 2.42
N GLY A 9 -2.79 7.80 3.07
CA GLY A 9 -1.95 8.65 3.91
C GLY A 9 -1.07 9.61 3.11
N SER A 10 -0.27 10.42 3.81
CA SER A 10 0.55 11.48 3.20
C SER A 10 2.02 11.42 3.62
N GLN A 11 2.41 10.46 4.46
CA GLN A 11 3.70 10.43 5.14
C GLN A 11 4.76 9.59 4.40
N THR A 12 4.94 9.80 3.10
CA THR A 12 5.86 9.01 2.23
C THR A 12 7.25 8.81 2.85
N ASN A 13 7.87 9.90 3.33
CA ASN A 13 9.21 9.85 3.91
C ASN A 13 9.28 9.01 5.19
N THR A 14 8.22 9.04 6.00
CA THR A 14 8.14 8.22 7.22
C THR A 14 8.05 6.74 6.86
N PHE A 15 7.20 6.39 5.90
CA PHE A 15 7.10 5.00 5.45
C PHE A 15 8.42 4.50 4.86
N ASN A 16 9.10 5.27 4.02
CA ASN A 16 10.37 4.85 3.43
C ASN A 16 11.45 4.61 4.50
N LYS A 17 11.60 5.53 5.46
CA LYS A 17 12.56 5.39 6.58
C LYS A 17 12.28 4.15 7.44
N LEU A 18 11.01 3.87 7.69
CA LEU A 18 10.62 2.67 8.44
C LEU A 18 10.89 1.41 7.60
N GLY A 19 10.63 1.43 6.29
CA GLY A 19 10.90 0.32 5.37
C GLY A 19 12.37 -0.08 5.42
N GLU A 20 13.24 0.90 5.23
CA GLU A 20 14.70 0.73 5.31
C GLU A 20 15.12 0.14 6.66
N ARG A 21 14.58 0.66 7.77
CA ARG A 21 14.86 0.15 9.12
C ARG A 21 14.47 -1.32 9.30
N HIS A 22 13.41 -1.75 8.63
CA HIS A 22 12.89 -3.12 8.71
C HIS A 22 13.33 -4.03 7.55
N GLY A 23 14.21 -3.55 6.66
CA GLY A 23 14.82 -4.35 5.60
C GLY A 23 13.91 -4.61 4.38
N PHE A 24 12.94 -3.73 4.11
CA PHE A 24 12.08 -3.83 2.92
C PHE A 24 11.87 -2.48 2.22
N ILE A 25 11.53 -2.53 0.93
CA ILE A 25 11.23 -1.34 0.13
C ILE A 25 9.76 -0.98 0.34
N VAL A 26 9.46 0.30 0.50
CA VAL A 26 8.09 0.82 0.43
C VAL A 26 7.84 1.48 -0.91
N GLU A 27 6.74 1.08 -1.56
CA GLU A 27 6.14 1.78 -2.71
C GLU A 27 4.85 2.46 -2.21
N HIS A 28 4.94 3.75 -1.84
CA HIS A 28 3.82 4.49 -1.26
C HIS A 28 3.04 5.30 -2.29
N HIS A 29 1.71 5.33 -2.15
CA HIS A 29 0.81 6.20 -2.92
C HIS A 29 -0.30 6.74 -2.02
N ASP A 30 -0.63 8.03 -2.10
CA ASP A 30 -1.59 8.68 -1.20
C ASP A 30 -3.07 8.35 -1.49
N GLY A 31 -3.32 7.60 -2.56
CA GLY A 31 -4.65 7.19 -3.00
C GLY A 31 -5.41 8.25 -3.80
N LYS A 32 -4.79 9.40 -4.15
CA LYS A 32 -5.42 10.41 -5.00
C LYS A 32 -5.05 10.14 -6.47
N THR A 33 -6.06 10.00 -7.31
CA THR A 33 -5.90 9.89 -8.76
C THR A 33 -6.30 11.21 -9.41
N GLY A 34 -5.37 11.90 -10.07
CA GLY A 34 -5.54 13.26 -10.63
C GLY A 34 -6.37 13.35 -11.92
N GLY A 35 -7.35 12.46 -12.11
CA GLY A 35 -8.02 12.23 -13.39
C GLY A 35 -7.34 11.11 -14.20
N GLY A 36 -8.14 10.34 -14.94
CA GLY A 36 -7.71 9.14 -15.67
C GLY A 36 -8.15 7.81 -15.01
N SER A 37 -7.78 6.68 -15.62
CA SER A 37 -8.14 5.35 -15.10
C SER A 37 -7.44 5.08 -13.77
N VAL A 38 -8.23 4.89 -12.72
CA VAL A 38 -7.74 4.57 -11.36
C VAL A 38 -6.83 3.32 -11.37
N GLU A 39 -7.15 2.34 -12.21
CA GLU A 39 -6.39 1.10 -12.34
C GLU A 39 -4.95 1.33 -12.84
N SER A 40 -4.73 2.28 -13.75
CA SER A 40 -3.39 2.47 -14.33
C SER A 40 -2.40 3.04 -13.29
N TYR A 41 -2.87 3.92 -12.41
CA TYR A 41 -2.08 4.48 -11.30
C TYR A 41 -1.59 3.38 -10.35
N PHE A 42 -2.45 2.40 -10.03
CA PHE A 42 -2.11 1.35 -9.09
C PHE A 42 -1.44 0.13 -9.75
N THR A 43 -1.66 -0.12 -11.04
CA THR A 43 -1.12 -1.31 -11.74
C THR A 43 0.38 -1.46 -11.57
N ARG A 44 1.14 -0.38 -11.77
CA ARG A 44 2.60 -0.41 -11.63
C ARG A 44 3.03 -0.73 -10.19
N ILE A 45 2.36 -0.14 -9.21
CA ILE A 45 2.67 -0.28 -7.78
C ILE A 45 2.38 -1.71 -7.33
N ILE A 46 1.19 -2.21 -7.64
CA ILE A 46 0.74 -3.55 -7.24
C ILE A 46 1.54 -4.64 -7.95
N ASN A 47 1.96 -4.44 -9.21
CA ASN A 47 2.82 -5.40 -9.90
C ASN A 47 4.13 -5.65 -9.17
N ARG A 48 4.75 -4.57 -8.65
CA ARG A 48 6.04 -4.61 -7.94
C ARG A 48 5.93 -5.12 -6.52
N ALA A 49 4.79 -4.88 -5.87
CA ALA A 49 4.58 -5.25 -4.48
C ALA A 49 4.49 -6.77 -4.28
N ASP A 50 5.11 -7.26 -3.22
CA ASP A 50 4.83 -8.59 -2.65
C ASP A 50 3.60 -8.55 -1.74
N VAL A 51 3.47 -7.45 -0.99
CA VAL A 51 2.43 -7.21 0.02
C VAL A 51 1.79 -5.83 -0.21
N VAL A 52 0.48 -5.75 -0.07
CA VAL A 52 -0.30 -4.50 -0.20
C VAL A 52 -0.98 -4.20 1.13
N ILE A 53 -0.73 -3.02 1.68
CA ILE A 53 -1.42 -2.50 2.87
C ILE A 53 -2.25 -1.29 2.48
N ILE A 54 -3.55 -1.35 2.73
CA ILE A 54 -4.49 -0.25 2.50
C ILE A 54 -4.78 0.46 3.82
N LEU A 55 -4.60 1.78 3.87
CA LEU A 55 -4.96 2.62 5.00
C LEU A 55 -6.42 3.08 4.85
N ARG A 56 -7.37 2.35 5.44
CA ARG A 56 -8.82 2.61 5.27
C ARG A 56 -9.25 3.99 5.76
N GLY A 57 -8.61 4.50 6.81
CA GLY A 57 -8.86 5.87 7.29
C GLY A 57 -8.35 6.95 6.33
N ALA A 58 -7.39 6.62 5.47
CA ALA A 58 -6.56 7.60 4.76
C ALA A 58 -6.59 7.44 3.22
N ILE A 59 -7.67 6.87 2.67
CA ILE A 59 -7.82 6.59 1.24
C ILE A 59 -9.25 6.89 0.77
N LYS A 60 -9.43 7.26 -0.50
CA LYS A 60 -10.77 7.35 -1.12
C LYS A 60 -11.35 5.96 -1.35
N HIS A 61 -12.68 5.81 -1.17
CA HIS A 61 -13.37 4.53 -1.40
C HIS A 61 -13.13 3.94 -2.80
N THR A 62 -13.19 4.76 -3.86
CA THR A 62 -12.96 4.29 -5.23
C THR A 62 -11.57 3.71 -5.44
N SER A 63 -10.55 4.37 -4.89
CA SER A 63 -9.16 3.91 -4.94
C SER A 63 -8.96 2.65 -4.09
N MET A 64 -9.61 2.55 -2.93
CA MET A 64 -9.59 1.34 -2.11
C MET A 64 -10.08 0.11 -2.89
N TRP A 65 -11.24 0.22 -3.54
CA TRP A 65 -11.81 -0.88 -4.31
C TRP A 65 -10.92 -1.27 -5.48
N ALA A 66 -10.44 -0.30 -6.26
CA ALA A 66 -9.54 -0.56 -7.38
C ALA A 66 -8.24 -1.26 -6.95
N VAL A 67 -7.62 -0.82 -5.84
CA VAL A 67 -6.41 -1.45 -5.31
C VAL A 67 -6.70 -2.87 -4.84
N ARG A 68 -7.81 -3.08 -4.13
CA ARG A 68 -8.23 -4.39 -3.64
C ARG A 68 -8.42 -5.37 -4.80
N GLU A 69 -9.26 -5.02 -5.78
CA GLU A 69 -9.57 -5.87 -6.93
C GLU A 69 -8.31 -6.20 -7.72
N LEU A 70 -7.44 -5.21 -7.94
CA LEU A 70 -6.18 -5.40 -8.65
C LEU A 70 -5.21 -6.31 -7.90
N ALA A 71 -5.12 -6.17 -6.57
CA ALA A 71 -4.28 -7.03 -5.72
C ALA A 71 -4.81 -8.47 -5.69
N GLU A 72 -6.11 -8.66 -5.50
CA GLU A 72 -6.77 -9.97 -5.51
C GLU A 72 -6.61 -10.67 -6.86
N LYS A 73 -6.88 -9.97 -7.98
CA LYS A 73 -6.70 -10.48 -9.34
C LYS A 73 -5.27 -10.92 -9.63
N LYS A 74 -4.29 -10.30 -8.99
CA LYS A 74 -2.86 -10.61 -9.13
C LYS A 74 -2.34 -11.58 -8.06
N GLY A 75 -3.20 -12.10 -7.19
CA GLY A 75 -2.82 -13.02 -6.12
C GLY A 75 -1.85 -12.41 -5.11
N LYS A 76 -1.89 -11.08 -4.89
CA LYS A 76 -1.01 -10.40 -3.94
C LYS A 76 -1.54 -10.58 -2.51
N LYS A 77 -0.63 -10.68 -1.54
CA LYS A 77 -0.99 -10.63 -0.11
C LYS A 77 -1.50 -9.23 0.20
N ILE A 78 -2.71 -9.12 0.75
CA ILE A 78 -3.36 -7.83 1.04
C ILE A 78 -3.92 -7.81 2.48
N ASP A 79 -3.75 -6.69 3.17
CA ASP A 79 -4.40 -6.42 4.47
C ASP A 79 -4.70 -4.90 4.60
N TYR A 80 -5.49 -4.56 5.61
CA TYR A 80 -6.07 -3.26 5.84
C TYR A 80 -5.68 -2.74 7.22
N HIS A 81 -5.38 -1.45 7.32
CA HIS A 81 -5.19 -0.74 8.58
C HIS A 81 -6.28 0.34 8.74
N ASP A 82 -6.97 0.35 9.87
CA ASP A 82 -8.07 1.30 10.15
C ASP A 82 -7.62 2.71 10.54
N GLY A 83 -6.31 2.96 10.63
CA GLY A 83 -5.74 4.26 10.97
C GLY A 83 -5.00 4.95 9.83
N PHE A 84 -4.44 6.11 10.17
CA PHE A 84 -3.58 6.93 9.30
C PHE A 84 -2.07 6.68 9.56
N GLY A 85 -1.76 5.88 10.58
CA GLY A 85 -0.42 5.76 11.15
C GLY A 85 0.46 4.74 10.43
N ALA A 86 1.74 5.07 10.31
CA ALA A 86 2.73 4.20 9.67
C ALA A 86 3.04 2.93 10.46
N THR A 87 3.11 3.02 11.79
CA THR A 87 3.46 1.89 12.67
C THR A 87 2.50 0.71 12.50
N GLY A 88 1.19 0.94 12.60
CA GLY A 88 0.19 -0.13 12.48
C GLY A 88 0.13 -0.75 11.07
N ALA A 89 0.38 0.05 10.04
CA ALA A 89 0.51 -0.44 8.67
C ALA A 89 1.73 -1.37 8.51
N PHE A 90 2.84 -1.02 9.16
CA PHE A 90 4.09 -1.77 9.14
C PHE A 90 4.00 -3.09 9.90
N GLU A 91 3.36 -3.12 11.06
CA GLU A 91 3.13 -4.35 11.82
C GLU A 91 2.35 -5.38 10.99
N LYS A 92 1.35 -4.91 10.22
CA LYS A 92 0.60 -5.77 9.30
C LYS A 92 1.44 -6.25 8.13
N ALA A 93 2.23 -5.36 7.52
CA ALA A 93 3.14 -5.72 6.44
C ALA A 93 4.13 -6.81 6.89
N LEU A 94 4.72 -6.66 8.08
CA LEU A 94 5.67 -7.62 8.64
C LEU A 94 5.06 -9.00 8.85
N ARG A 95 3.80 -9.07 9.34
CA ARG A 95 3.06 -10.34 9.50
C ARG A 95 2.80 -11.05 8.17
N LEU A 96 2.64 -10.31 7.09
CA LEU A 96 2.43 -10.86 5.75
C LEU A 96 3.73 -11.20 5.00
N ILE A 97 4.83 -10.54 5.35
CA ILE A 97 6.15 -10.82 4.78
C ILE A 97 6.74 -12.11 5.34
N GLY A 98 6.50 -12.38 6.64
CA GLY A 98 6.79 -13.67 7.28
C GLY A 98 6.04 -14.84 6.65
#